data_AF-A0A662HF79-F1
#
_entry.id   AF-A0A662HF79-F1
#
_cell.length_a   1.000
_cell.length_b   1.000
_cell.length_c   1.000
_cell.angle_alpha   90.00
_cell.angle_beta   90.00
_cell.angle_gamma   90.00
#
_symmetry.space_group_name_H-M   'P 1'
#
loop_
_entity.id
_entity.type
_entity.pdbx_description
1 polymer ?
#
loop_
_entity_poly.entity_id
_entity_poly.type
_entity_poly.pdbx_seq_one_letter_code
_entity_poly.pdbx_strand_id
1 'polypeptide(L)'
;MYDFVLDAMLGKEARWLRVLGYSVFYSPEADDNELIKVASKDNSILITKDLMLFRRAIKENVKCICIKSNNVESFLKTLKRKI
;
A
#
# COMPACT_ATOMS: atom_id res chain seq x y z
N MET A 1 5.25 2.35 -13.17
CA MET A 1 3.94 2.92 -12.82
C MET A 1 3.11 1.85 -12.16
N TYR A 2 3.07 1.90 -10.83
CA TYR A 2 2.25 1.01 -10.01
C TYR A 2 0.95 1.71 -9.61
N ASP A 3 -0.14 0.97 -9.52
CA ASP A 3 -1.39 1.48 -8.94
C ASP A 3 -1.24 1.55 -7.42
N PHE A 4 -0.64 0.51 -6.84
CA PHE A 4 -0.45 0.35 -5.40
C PHE A 4 0.98 0.02 -5.02
N VAL A 5 1.39 0.55 -3.88
CA VAL A 5 2.63 0.18 -3.18
C VAL A 5 2.23 -0.42 -1.85
N LEU A 6 2.67 -1.64 -1.54
CA LEU A 6 2.33 -2.34 -0.31
C LEU A 6 3.60 -2.63 0.50
N ASP A 7 3.50 -2.48 1.82
CA ASP A 7 4.55 -2.90 2.75
C ASP A 7 4.67 -4.43 2.86
N ALA A 8 5.73 -4.90 3.52
CA ALA A 8 5.98 -6.32 3.72
C ALA A 8 4.84 -7.05 4.47
N MET A 9 4.03 -6.33 5.28
CA MET A 9 2.92 -6.88 6.06
C MET A 9 1.69 -7.25 5.22
N LEU A 10 1.65 -6.83 3.95
CA LEU A 10 0.50 -6.98 3.06
C LEU A 10 0.77 -7.94 1.89
N GLY A 11 1.66 -8.92 2.05
CA GLY A 11 2.01 -9.86 0.97
C GLY A 11 0.84 -10.66 0.40
N LYS A 12 -0.12 -11.05 1.26
CA LYS A 12 -1.34 -11.75 0.81
C LYS A 12 -2.24 -10.82 0.01
N GLU A 13 -2.41 -9.60 0.49
CA GLU A 13 -3.22 -8.55 -0.14
C GLU A 13 -2.61 -8.12 -1.48
N ALA A 14 -1.28 -8.00 -1.57
CA ALA A 14 -0.55 -7.72 -2.81
C ALA A 14 -0.80 -8.80 -3.88
N ARG A 15 -0.81 -10.08 -3.48
CA ARG A 15 -1.13 -11.18 -4.40
C ARG A 15 -2.55 -11.06 -4.94
N TRP A 16 -3.53 -10.76 -4.08
CA TRP A 16 -4.93 -10.60 -4.51
C TRP A 16 -5.13 -9.40 -5.42
N LEU A 17 -4.51 -8.26 -5.13
CA LEU A 17 -4.55 -7.10 -6.01
C LEU A 17 -3.98 -7.40 -7.41
N ARG A 18 -2.87 -8.15 -7.48
CA ARG A 18 -2.31 -8.61 -8.77
C ARG A 18 -3.26 -9.54 -9.53
N VAL A 19 -3.92 -10.47 -8.82
CA VAL A 19 -4.95 -11.35 -9.42
C VAL A 19 -6.13 -10.54 -9.96
N LEU A 20 -6.50 -9.46 -9.29
CA LEU A 20 -7.56 -8.53 -9.73
C LEU A 20 -7.12 -7.60 -10.88
N GLY A 21 -5.88 -7.70 -11.34
CA GLY A 21 -5.36 -6.93 -12.49
C GLY A 21 -4.66 -5.61 -12.14
N TYR A 22 -4.47 -5.30 -10.86
CA TYR A 22 -3.74 -4.09 -10.46
C TYR A 22 -2.22 -4.27 -10.54
N SER A 23 -1.53 -3.20 -10.95
CA SER A 23 -0.07 -3.10 -10.88
C SER A 23 0.35 -2.81 -9.43
N VAL A 24 1.11 -3.73 -8.83
CA VAL A 24 1.48 -3.65 -7.40
C VAL A 24 2.98 -3.76 -7.20
N PHE A 25 3.58 -2.72 -6.62
CA PHE A 25 4.89 -2.82 -6.01
C PHE A 25 4.77 -3.48 -4.64
N TYR A 26 5.52 -4.55 -4.45
CA TYR A 26 5.66 -5.23 -3.17
C TYR A 26 7.06 -5.83 -3.12
N SER A 27 7.81 -5.46 -2.09
CA SER A 27 9.16 -5.94 -1.83
C SER A 27 9.29 -6.15 -0.31
N PRO A 28 9.48 -7.40 0.16
CA PRO A 28 9.72 -7.70 1.57
C PRO A 28 10.96 -7.00 2.14
N GLU A 29 11.95 -6.70 1.29
CA GLU A 29 13.21 -6.07 1.65
C GLU A 29 13.16 -4.53 1.58
N ALA A 30 12.10 -3.94 0.98
CA ALA A 30 12.00 -2.50 0.86
C ALA A 30 11.76 -1.85 2.22
N ASP A 31 12.54 -0.79 2.50
CA ASP A 31 12.37 0.03 3.68
C ASP A 31 11.26 1.09 3.47
N ASP A 32 10.87 1.76 4.55
CA ASP A 32 9.89 2.84 4.53
C ASP A 32 10.24 3.96 3.53
N ASN A 33 11.54 4.24 3.35
CA ASN A 33 11.99 5.30 2.44
C ASN A 33 11.73 4.90 0.98
N GLU A 34 12.06 3.66 0.64
CA GLU A 34 11.88 3.10 -0.67
C GLU A 34 10.39 3.02 -1.03
N LEU A 35 9.56 2.55 -0.11
CA LEU A 35 8.10 2.50 -0.30
C LEU A 35 7.52 3.90 -0.57
N ILE A 36 7.90 4.91 0.22
CA ILE A 36 7.47 6.30 0.02
C ILE A 36 8.00 6.84 -1.32
N LYS A 37 9.26 6.57 -1.66
CA LYS A 37 9.89 7.04 -2.90
C LYS A 37 9.20 6.46 -4.14
N VAL A 38 8.91 5.15 -4.14
CA VAL A 38 8.20 4.49 -5.25
C VAL A 38 6.79 5.06 -5.37
N ALA A 39 6.06 5.18 -4.25
CA ALA A 39 4.70 5.70 -4.25
C ALA A 39 4.63 7.16 -4.72
N SER A 40 5.59 7.99 -4.31
CA SER A 40 5.72 9.39 -4.74
C SER A 40 6.00 9.50 -6.24
N LYS A 41 6.99 8.73 -6.74
CA LYS A 41 7.42 8.77 -8.15
C LYS A 41 6.29 8.40 -9.11
N ASP A 42 5.52 7.38 -8.76
CA ASP A 42 4.50 6.80 -9.63
C ASP A 42 3.08 7.35 -9.34
N ASN A 43 2.94 8.32 -8.41
CA ASN A 43 1.66 8.83 -7.89
C ASN A 43 0.72 7.69 -7.41
N SER A 44 1.33 6.61 -6.93
CA SER A 44 0.65 5.40 -6.47
C SER A 44 0.07 5.58 -5.07
N ILE A 45 -0.89 4.74 -4.72
CA ILE A 45 -1.43 4.68 -3.36
C ILE A 45 -0.59 3.71 -2.53
N LEU A 46 0.11 4.22 -1.52
CA LEU A 46 0.79 3.40 -0.51
C LEU A 46 -0.24 2.81 0.45
N ILE A 47 -0.23 1.50 0.66
CA ILE A 47 -1.09 0.82 1.61
C ILE A 47 -0.21 0.16 2.67
N THR A 48 -0.54 0.39 3.94
CA THR A 48 0.23 -0.13 5.07
C THR A 48 -0.67 -0.42 6.27
N LYS A 49 -0.25 -1.37 7.11
CA LYS A 49 -0.82 -1.59 8.46
C LYS A 49 -0.08 -0.79 9.52
N ASP A 50 1.09 -0.25 9.20
CA ASP A 50 1.94 0.53 10.10
C ASP A 50 1.48 2.01 10.14
N LEU A 51 1.18 2.47 11.35
CA LEU A 51 0.69 3.82 11.60
C LEU A 51 1.81 4.86 11.55
N MET A 52 3.07 4.49 11.83
CA MET A 52 4.24 5.34 11.68
C MET A 52 4.56 5.57 10.20
N LEU A 53 4.57 4.51 9.38
CA LEU A 53 4.77 4.63 7.93
C LEU A 53 3.66 5.47 7.29
N PHE A 54 2.40 5.26 7.68
CA PHE A 54 1.29 6.09 7.22
C PHE A 54 1.51 7.58 7.53
N ARG A 55 1.83 7.92 8.78
CA ARG A 55 2.08 9.32 9.18
C ARG A 55 3.23 9.94 8.40
N ARG A 56 4.28 9.15 8.16
CA ARG A 56 5.45 9.56 7.39
C ARG A 56 5.08 9.84 5.93
N ALA A 57 4.35 8.95 5.29
CA ALA A 57 3.89 9.11 3.91
C ALA A 57 3.02 10.37 3.73
N ILE A 58 2.09 10.62 4.66
CA ILE A 58 1.26 11.84 4.64
C ILE A 58 2.11 13.11 4.77
N LYS A 59 3.13 13.09 5.65
CA LYS A 59 4.07 14.23 5.79
C LYS A 59 4.84 14.52 4.49
N GLU A 60 5.16 13.49 3.73
CA GLU A 60 5.84 13.56 2.43
C GLU A 60 4.86 13.77 1.25
N ASN A 61 3.59 14.11 1.51
CA ASN A 61 2.53 14.29 0.51
C ASN A 61 2.28 13.06 -0.41
N VAL A 62 2.56 11.86 0.10
CA VAL A 62 2.25 10.61 -0.60
C VAL A 62 0.83 10.15 -0.26
N LYS A 63 0.06 9.76 -1.29
CA LYS A 63 -1.26 9.15 -1.10
C LYS A 63 -1.08 7.85 -0.32
N CYS A 64 -1.65 7.78 0.88
CA CYS A 64 -1.50 6.61 1.74
C CYS A 64 -2.82 6.18 2.37
N ILE A 65 -3.05 4.87 2.45
CA ILE A 65 -4.19 4.25 3.13
C ILE A 65 -3.66 3.35 4.25
N CYS A 66 -4.00 3.69 5.49
CA CYS A 66 -3.77 2.81 6.64
C CYS A 66 -4.97 1.86 6.82
N ILE A 67 -4.70 0.55 6.89
CA ILE A 67 -5.70 -0.50 7.04
C ILE A 67 -5.45 -1.25 8.35
N LYS A 68 -6.50 -1.54 9.11
CA LYS A 68 -6.43 -2.31 10.38
C LYS A 68 -6.91 -3.77 10.25
N SER A 69 -7.28 -4.17 9.03
CA SER A 69 -7.90 -5.45 8.73
C SER A 69 -6.91 -6.61 8.72
N ASN A 70 -7.29 -7.74 9.34
CA ASN A 70 -6.47 -8.96 9.35
C ASN A 70 -6.86 -9.98 8.26
N ASN A 71 -7.89 -9.69 7.46
CA ASN A 71 -8.32 -10.56 6.37
C ASN A 71 -8.46 -9.78 5.04
N VAL A 72 -8.34 -10.51 3.93
CA VAL A 72 -8.35 -9.95 2.57
C VAL A 72 -9.72 -9.36 2.23
N GLU A 73 -10.81 -9.99 2.66
CA GLU A 73 -12.15 -9.50 2.36
C GLU A 73 -12.40 -8.11 2.95
N SER A 74 -12.09 -7.91 4.23
CA SER A 74 -12.24 -6.60 4.87
C SER A 74 -11.21 -5.59 4.36
N PHE A 75 -10.03 -6.03 3.93
CA PHE A 75 -9.08 -5.20 3.18
C PHE A 75 -9.73 -4.67 1.88
N LEU A 76 -10.27 -5.55 1.03
CA LEU A 76 -10.89 -5.17 -0.24
C LEU A 76 -12.11 -4.27 -0.03
N LYS A 77 -12.92 -4.56 0.99
CA LYS A 77 -14.07 -3.72 1.39
C LYS A 77 -13.63 -2.33 1.84
N THR A 78 -12.52 -2.25 2.60
CA THR A 78 -11.94 -0.97 3.02
C THR A 78 -11.36 -0.21 1.84
N LEU A 79 -10.68 -0.90 0.93
CA LEU A 79 -10.07 -0.30 -0.24
C LEU A 79 -11.12 0.31 -1.16
N LYS A 80 -12.21 -0.41 -1.45
CA LYS A 80 -13.34 0.08 -2.25
C LYS A 80 -14.03 1.32 -1.66
N ARG A 81 -13.91 1.55 -0.34
CA ARG A 81 -14.49 2.74 0.31
C ARG A 81 -13.57 3.96 0.29
N LYS A 82 -12.28 3.78 0.01
CA LYS A 82 -11.23 4.80 0.15
C LYS A 82 -10.60 5.22 -1.17
N ILE A 83 -10.98 4.56 -2.26
CA ILE A 83 -10.68 4.89 -3.66
C ILE A 83 -11.99 5.29 -4.31
#